data_AF-A0A1I4Q887-F1
#
_entry.id   AF-A0A1I4Q887-F1
#
_cell.length_a   1.000
_cell.length_b   1.000
_cell.length_c   1.000
_cell.angle_alpha   90.00
_cell.angle_beta   90.00
_cell.angle_gamma   90.00
#
_symmetry.space_group_name_H-M   'P 1'
#
loop_
_entity.id
_entity.type
_entity.pdbx_description
1 polymer ?
#
loop_
_entity_poly.entity_id
_entity_poly.type
_entity_poly.pdbx_seq_one_letter_code
_entity_poly.pdbx_strand_id
1 'polypeptide(L)'
;MQSTVPLLRLIMQQSNCFVIVERGRAFNNMQGERELMARGDLRKTSNLGKGQMVAADYTVTPSISFSARGTGGGGAAIGGMLGAIGSLVAGSLRSNEASTMLLLTDNRSGIQLAAAEGSAKNWDFGAMGAFFRGGFAGGGGFSNTPQGKVLAASFMDSYNQLVKSVRNYQAQAVDGGLGNGGTLKTN
;
A
#
# COMPACT_ATOMS: atom_id res chain seq x y z
N MET A 1 0.50 -9.87 -13.52
CA MET A 1 0.19 -8.56 -12.91
C MET A 1 1.43 -8.05 -12.19
N GLN A 2 1.86 -6.81 -12.45
CA GLN A 2 2.92 -6.19 -11.64
C GLN A 2 2.35 -5.88 -10.24
N SER A 3 3.09 -6.28 -9.20
CA SER A 3 2.77 -5.87 -7.83
C SER A 3 2.95 -4.36 -7.70
N THR A 4 2.03 -3.69 -7.02
CA THR A 4 2.07 -2.24 -6.76
C THR A 4 2.81 -1.90 -5.47
N VAL A 5 3.18 -2.91 -4.69
CA VAL A 5 3.95 -2.78 -3.44
C VAL A 5 5.29 -2.06 -3.64
N PRO A 6 6.09 -2.33 -4.70
CA PRO A 6 7.34 -1.60 -4.93
C PRO A 6 7.13 -0.10 -5.16
N LEU A 7 6.06 0.29 -5.85
CA LEU A 7 5.73 1.70 -6.08
C LEU A 7 5.38 2.41 -4.77
N LEU A 8 4.55 1.79 -3.93
CA LEU A 8 4.19 2.34 -2.63
C LEU A 8 5.40 2.44 -1.68
N ARG A 9 6.26 1.41 -1.65
CA ARG A 9 7.50 1.46 -0.85
C ARG A 9 8.39 2.62 -1.29
N LEU A 10 8.48 2.87 -2.59
CA LEU A 10 9.25 3.98 -3.13
C LEU A 10 8.65 5.34 -2.72
N ILE A 11 7.33 5.53 -2.90
CA ILE A 11 6.63 6.77 -2.47
C ILE A 11 6.84 7.02 -0.97
N MET A 12 6.68 5.99 -0.15
CA MET A 12 6.82 6.09 1.32
C MET A 12 8.27 6.33 1.76
N GLN A 13 9.27 5.67 1.16
CA GLN A 13 10.69 5.90 1.47
C GLN A 13 11.10 7.35 1.21
N GLN A 14 10.61 7.90 0.09
CA GLN A 14 10.92 9.26 -0.33
C GLN A 14 10.30 10.33 0.56
N SER A 15 9.17 10.03 1.20
CA SER A 15 8.54 10.95 2.14
C SER A 15 9.40 11.24 3.38
N ASN A 16 10.35 10.35 3.71
CA ASN A 16 11.12 10.35 4.95
C ASN A 16 10.27 10.40 6.24
N CYS A 17 8.95 10.18 6.14
CA CYS A 17 8.03 10.15 7.28
C CYS A 17 7.99 8.78 7.97
N PHE A 18 8.49 7.73 7.31
CA PHE A 18 8.34 6.35 7.74
C PHE A 18 9.63 5.56 7.55
N VAL A 19 9.96 4.72 8.53
CA VAL A 19 10.94 3.66 8.37
C VAL A 19 10.22 2.41 7.88
N ILE A 20 10.57 1.95 6.68
CA ILE A 20 9.94 0.77 6.09
C ILE A 20 10.68 -0.49 6.52
N VAL A 21 9.96 -1.42 7.15
CA VAL A 21 10.48 -2.76 7.38
C VAL A 21 10.18 -3.70 6.21
N GLU A 22 11.03 -4.69 6.02
CA GLU A 22 10.84 -5.74 5.03
C GLU A 22 10.08 -6.92 5.62
N ARG A 23 9.03 -7.35 4.90
CA ARG A 23 8.14 -8.47 5.27
C ARG A 23 7.72 -9.32 4.07
N GLY A 24 8.22 -9.01 2.87
CA GLY A 24 7.99 -9.74 1.63
C GLY A 24 9.19 -10.62 1.25
N ARG A 25 9.53 -10.65 -0.04
CA ARG A 25 10.53 -11.59 -0.59
C ARG A 25 11.90 -11.51 0.10
N ALA A 26 12.38 -10.30 0.36
CA ALA A 26 13.68 -10.13 1.03
C ALA A 26 13.64 -10.57 2.51
N PHE A 27 12.48 -10.50 3.16
CA PHE A 27 12.31 -11.07 4.50
C PHE A 27 12.42 -12.59 4.49
N ASN A 28 11.85 -13.26 3.49
CA ASN A 28 12.00 -14.71 3.34
C ASN A 28 13.47 -15.11 3.16
N ASN A 29 14.24 -14.34 2.38
CA ASN A 29 15.68 -14.56 2.25
C ASN A 29 16.42 -14.32 3.58
N MET A 30 16.07 -13.25 4.32
CA MET A 30 16.65 -12.99 5.65
C MET A 30 16.35 -14.12 6.65
N GLN A 31 15.16 -14.72 6.59
CA GLN A 31 14.81 -15.86 7.41
C GLN A 31 15.67 -17.08 7.06
N GLY A 32 15.92 -17.33 5.77
CA GLY A 32 16.86 -18.37 5.32
C GLY A 32 18.29 -18.18 5.86
N GLU A 33 18.83 -16.95 5.84
CA GLU A 33 20.14 -16.64 6.43
C GLU A 33 20.16 -16.88 7.95
N ARG A 34 19.07 -16.56 8.64
CA ARG A 34 18.94 -16.83 10.09
C ARG A 34 18.87 -18.32 10.39
N GLU A 35 18.21 -19.10 9.53
CA GLU A 35 18.19 -20.56 9.63
C GLU A 35 19.57 -21.17 9.38
N LEU A 36 20.34 -20.64 8.41
CA LEU A 36 21.74 -21.03 8.20
C LEU A 36 22.59 -20.69 9.42
N MET A 37 22.37 -19.52 10.06
CA MET A 37 23.06 -19.20 11.31
C MET A 37 22.69 -20.17 12.44
N ALA A 38 21.41 -20.50 12.58
CA ALA A 38 20.93 -21.43 13.61
C ALA A 38 21.53 -22.84 13.43
N ARG A 39 21.80 -23.25 12.18
CA ARG A 39 22.49 -24.51 11.85
C ARG A 39 24.01 -24.45 12.00
N GLY A 40 24.59 -23.26 12.15
CA GLY A 40 26.04 -23.07 12.24
C GLY A 40 26.76 -23.07 10.89
N ASP A 41 26.03 -22.98 9.78
CA ASP A 41 26.60 -22.98 8.42
C ASP A 41 27.26 -21.64 8.05
N LEU A 42 26.96 -20.57 8.80
CA LEU A 42 27.51 -19.24 8.57
C LEU A 42 28.79 -18.97 9.38
N ARG A 43 29.60 -18.03 8.88
CA ARG A 43 30.80 -17.55 9.60
C ARG A 43 30.41 -16.98 10.96
N LYS A 44 31.21 -17.27 12.00
CA LYS A 44 31.04 -16.73 13.37
C LYS A 44 31.04 -15.19 13.41
N THR A 45 31.61 -14.53 12.41
CA THR A 45 31.69 -13.07 12.29
C THR A 45 30.41 -12.42 11.73
N SER A 46 29.41 -13.20 11.28
CA SER A 46 28.23 -12.66 10.58
C SER A 46 27.21 -11.93 11.48
N ASN A 47 27.30 -12.04 12.81
CA ASN A 47 26.50 -11.27 13.77
C ASN A 47 24.97 -11.25 13.52
N LEU A 48 24.34 -12.37 13.15
CA LEU A 48 22.89 -12.50 12.99
C LEU A 48 22.25 -13.11 14.26
N GLY A 49 22.20 -12.32 15.33
CA GLY A 49 21.62 -12.72 16.61
C GLY A 49 20.09 -12.63 16.70
N LYS A 50 19.57 -13.17 17.81
CA LYS A 50 18.18 -12.91 18.27
C LYS A 50 18.03 -11.43 18.66
N GLY A 51 16.81 -10.90 18.59
CA GLY A 51 16.50 -9.53 19.03
C GLY A 51 16.89 -8.40 18.06
N GLN A 52 17.54 -8.71 16.93
CA GLN A 52 17.95 -7.71 15.94
C GLN A 52 16.83 -7.29 14.96
N MET A 53 15.70 -7.99 14.95
CA MET A 53 14.59 -7.67 14.05
C MET A 53 13.70 -6.58 14.65
N VAL A 54 13.51 -5.50 13.90
CA VAL A 54 12.62 -4.40 14.27
C VAL A 54 11.17 -4.79 13.95
N ALA A 55 10.25 -4.53 14.87
CA ALA A 55 8.82 -4.72 14.67
C ALA A 55 8.24 -3.62 13.76
N ALA A 56 7.17 -3.94 13.03
CA ALA A 56 6.36 -2.91 12.39
C ALA A 56 5.27 -2.49 13.38
N ASP A 57 5.19 -1.21 13.74
CA ASP A 57 4.06 -0.72 14.54
C ASP A 57 2.78 -0.65 13.70
N TYR A 58 2.90 -0.33 12.40
CA TYR A 58 1.77 -0.24 11.49
C TYR A 58 1.97 -1.05 10.21
N THR A 59 0.87 -1.52 9.63
CA THR A 59 0.82 -2.17 8.32
C THR A 59 -0.08 -1.37 7.39
N VAL A 60 0.42 -1.04 6.20
CA VAL A 60 -0.41 -0.46 5.13
C VAL A 60 -0.74 -1.51 4.09
N THR A 61 -2.02 -1.77 3.91
CA THR A 61 -2.55 -2.73 2.96
C THR A 61 -3.15 -1.98 1.76
N PRO A 62 -2.55 -2.10 0.56
CA PRO A 62 -3.09 -1.49 -0.63
C PRO A 62 -4.15 -2.36 -1.31
N SER A 63 -5.13 -1.70 -1.89
CA SER A 63 -6.14 -2.30 -2.77
C SER A 63 -6.37 -1.38 -3.97
N ILE A 64 -6.76 -1.97 -5.09
CA ILE A 64 -7.00 -1.25 -6.34
C ILE A 64 -8.43 -1.56 -6.77
N SER A 65 -9.22 -0.51 -6.99
CA SER A 65 -10.56 -0.60 -7.54
C SER A 65 -10.59 0.14 -8.86
N PHE A 66 -10.92 -0.55 -9.95
CA PHE A 66 -11.06 0.08 -11.25
C PHE A 66 -12.52 0.48 -11.45
N SER A 67 -12.81 1.78 -11.49
CA SER A 67 -14.14 2.26 -11.85
C SER A 67 -14.24 2.29 -13.38
N ALA A 68 -14.91 1.29 -13.96
CA ALA A 68 -15.28 1.34 -15.36
C ALA A 68 -16.48 2.29 -15.52
N ARG A 69 -16.25 3.59 -15.78
CA ARG A 69 -17.33 4.45 -16.29
C ARG A 69 -17.68 4.02 -17.72
N GLY A 70 -18.72 3.20 -17.83
CA GLY A 70 -19.26 2.75 -19.12
C GLY A 70 -19.95 1.39 -19.12
N THR A 71 -19.87 0.59 -18.05
CA THR A 71 -20.65 -0.66 -17.95
C THR A 71 -22.04 -0.34 -17.43
N GLY A 72 -22.91 0.16 -18.30
CA GLY A 72 -24.35 0.01 -18.11
C GLY A 72 -24.66 -1.48 -18.09
N GLY A 73 -24.87 -2.04 -16.91
CA GLY A 73 -25.17 -3.46 -16.73
C GLY A 73 -24.70 -3.98 -15.37
N GLY A 74 -25.67 -4.15 -14.48
CA GLY A 74 -25.68 -4.89 -13.21
C GLY A 74 -24.36 -5.45 -12.64
N GLY A 75 -24.08 -5.06 -11.40
CA GLY A 75 -23.44 -5.93 -10.41
C GLY A 75 -21.93 -6.12 -10.55
N ALA A 76 -21.17 -5.24 -9.91
CA ALA A 76 -19.79 -5.55 -9.54
C ALA A 76 -19.46 -4.91 -8.18
N ALA A 77 -20.15 -5.36 -7.14
CA ALA A 77 -19.58 -5.33 -5.81
C ALA A 77 -18.46 -6.36 -5.79
N ILE A 78 -17.20 -5.93 -5.94
CA ILE A 78 -16.04 -6.79 -5.71
C ILE A 78 -15.30 -6.22 -4.49
N GLY A 79 -15.84 -6.56 -3.32
CA GLY A 79 -15.04 -6.73 -2.12
C GLY A 79 -14.40 -8.12 -2.18
N GLY A 80 -13.09 -8.20 -2.00
CA GLY A 80 -12.38 -9.47 -1.84
C GLY A 80 -11.11 -9.58 -2.67
N MET A 81 -9.99 -9.57 -1.95
CA MET A 81 -8.88 -10.51 -2.11
C MET A 81 -8.32 -10.76 -3.52
N LEU A 82 -7.12 -10.22 -3.76
CA LEU A 82 -6.03 -10.82 -4.53
C LEU A 82 -6.40 -11.95 -5.52
N GLY A 83 -6.53 -11.63 -6.81
CA GLY A 83 -6.47 -12.63 -7.88
C GLY A 83 -7.33 -12.30 -9.09
N ALA A 84 -6.73 -12.39 -10.29
CA ALA A 84 -7.39 -12.39 -11.59
C ALA A 84 -8.01 -11.07 -12.09
N ILE A 85 -7.18 -10.17 -12.64
CA ILE A 85 -7.59 -9.39 -13.83
C ILE A 85 -6.57 -9.70 -14.93
N GLY A 86 -6.88 -10.72 -15.69
CA GLY A 86 -6.05 -11.25 -16.77
C GLY A 86 -6.90 -11.70 -17.94
N SER A 87 -7.85 -10.89 -18.39
CA SER A 87 -8.48 -10.99 -19.71
C SER A 87 -9.64 -9.99 -19.82
N LEU A 88 -9.34 -8.73 -20.11
CA LEU A 88 -10.34 -7.89 -20.80
C LEU A 88 -9.70 -7.30 -22.04
N VAL A 89 -10.31 -7.73 -23.13
CA VAL A 89 -9.93 -7.62 -24.53
C VAL A 89 -9.94 -6.17 -24.98
N ALA A 90 -9.08 -5.91 -25.97
CA ALA A 90 -8.96 -4.68 -26.73
C ALA A 90 -10.32 -4.03 -27.06
N GLY A 91 -10.46 -2.76 -26.67
CA GLY A 91 -11.59 -1.94 -27.07
C GLY A 91 -11.61 -0.65 -26.26
N SER A 92 -10.96 0.39 -26.78
CA SER A 92 -11.18 1.85 -26.51
C SER A 92 -11.73 2.29 -25.14
N LEU A 93 -11.38 1.61 -24.04
CA LEU A 93 -11.70 2.05 -22.70
C LEU A 93 -10.94 3.35 -22.48
N ARG A 94 -11.65 4.48 -22.51
CA ARG A 94 -11.16 5.76 -22.01
C ARG A 94 -10.83 5.54 -20.54
N SER A 95 -9.56 5.24 -20.32
CA SER A 95 -8.98 4.64 -19.12
C SER A 95 -8.56 5.77 -18.19
N ASN A 96 -9.54 6.42 -17.56
CA ASN A 96 -9.29 7.63 -16.76
C ASN A 96 -9.73 7.51 -15.29
N GLU A 97 -9.97 6.32 -14.75
CA GLU A 97 -10.51 6.20 -13.39
C GLU A 97 -10.04 4.92 -12.68
N ALA A 98 -8.73 4.80 -12.46
CA ALA A 98 -8.23 3.90 -11.42
C ALA A 98 -8.45 4.59 -10.06
N SER A 99 -9.16 3.91 -9.16
CA SER A 99 -9.22 4.25 -7.75
C SER A 99 -8.31 3.31 -6.96
N THR A 100 -7.60 3.84 -5.98
CA THR A 100 -6.76 3.05 -5.08
C THR A 100 -7.13 3.35 -3.66
N MET A 101 -7.15 2.32 -2.80
CA MET A 101 -7.44 2.48 -1.39
C MET A 101 -6.30 1.90 -0.55
N LEU A 102 -5.88 2.67 0.45
CA LEU A 102 -4.88 2.27 1.45
C LEU A 102 -5.57 2.13 2.80
N LEU A 103 -5.35 0.98 3.45
CA LEU A 103 -5.80 0.72 4.82
C LEU A 103 -4.59 0.72 5.74
N LEU A 104 -4.63 1.48 6.83
CA LEU A 104 -3.58 1.51 7.85
C LEU A 104 -4.08 0.77 9.09
N THR A 105 -3.34 -0.26 9.51
CA THR A 105 -3.64 -1.09 10.67
C THR A 105 -2.52 -0.97 11.70
N ASP A 106 -2.87 -0.78 12.98
CA ASP A 106 -1.94 -0.93 14.10
C ASP A 106 -1.74 -2.42 14.42
N ASN A 107 -0.50 -2.88 14.35
CA ASN A 107 -0.16 -4.29 14.54
C ASN A 107 -0.23 -4.74 16.00
N ARG A 108 -0.19 -3.82 16.97
CA ARG A 108 -0.29 -4.16 18.40
C ARG A 108 -1.73 -4.41 18.82
N SER A 109 -2.67 -3.60 18.32
CA SER A 109 -4.09 -3.67 18.66
C SER A 109 -4.94 -4.41 17.63
N GLY A 110 -4.46 -4.57 16.40
CA GLY A 110 -5.23 -5.11 15.28
C GLY A 110 -6.26 -4.11 14.71
N ILE A 111 -6.25 -2.87 15.20
CA ILE A 111 -7.26 -1.86 14.85
C ILE A 111 -6.87 -1.18 13.54
N GLN A 112 -7.85 -1.07 12.64
CA GLN A 112 -7.69 -0.25 11.44
C GLN A 112 -7.87 1.22 11.81
N LEU A 113 -6.76 1.98 11.76
CA LEU A 113 -6.72 3.38 12.17
C LEU A 113 -7.25 4.32 11.10
N ALA A 114 -6.96 4.00 9.83
CA ALA A 114 -7.36 4.85 8.71
C ALA A 114 -7.63 4.03 7.45
N ALA A 115 -8.52 4.58 6.62
CA ALA A 115 -8.69 4.20 5.23
C ALA A 115 -8.61 5.48 4.39
N ALA A 116 -7.89 5.42 3.27
CA ALA A 116 -7.78 6.54 2.35
C ALA A 116 -7.92 6.04 0.92
N GLU A 117 -8.87 6.60 0.19
CA GLU A 117 -9.04 6.39 -1.24
C GLU A 117 -8.25 7.47 -2.00
N GLY A 118 -7.86 7.19 -3.23
CA GLY A 118 -7.14 8.12 -4.09
C GLY A 118 -7.49 7.88 -5.55
N SER A 119 -7.50 8.97 -6.32
CA SER A 119 -7.90 8.94 -7.73
C SER A 119 -6.94 9.77 -8.57
N ALA A 120 -6.61 9.26 -9.75
CA ALA A 120 -5.78 9.97 -10.72
C ALA A 120 -6.40 11.29 -11.21
N LYS A 121 -7.72 11.46 -11.06
CA LYS A 121 -8.42 12.71 -11.44
C LYS A 121 -7.99 13.92 -10.61
N ASN A 122 -7.52 13.67 -9.39
CA ASN A 122 -7.17 14.72 -8.44
C ASN A 122 -5.69 15.16 -8.55
N TRP A 123 -4.91 14.58 -9.47
CA TRP A 123 -3.45 14.76 -9.52
C TRP A 123 -2.99 15.45 -10.81
N ASP A 124 -2.09 16.41 -10.68
CA ASP A 124 -1.46 17.09 -11.81
C ASP A 124 -0.36 16.19 -12.43
N PHE A 125 -0.59 15.74 -13.67
CA PHE A 125 0.37 14.92 -14.42
C PHE A 125 1.70 15.66 -14.69
N GLY A 126 1.72 16.99 -14.70
CA GLY A 126 2.93 17.81 -14.78
C GLY A 126 3.77 17.73 -13.51
N ALA A 127 3.15 17.85 -12.33
CA ALA A 127 3.82 17.67 -11.03
C ALA A 127 4.37 16.25 -10.88
N MET A 128 3.62 15.26 -11.36
CA MET A 128 4.09 13.88 -11.39
C MET A 128 5.24 13.66 -12.36
N GLY A 129 5.21 14.30 -13.52
CA GLY A 129 6.32 14.29 -14.47
C GLY A 129 7.62 14.86 -13.87
N ALA A 130 7.52 15.93 -13.09
CA ALA A 130 8.64 16.51 -12.36
C ALA A 130 9.14 15.58 -11.23
N PHE A 131 8.22 15.00 -10.46
CA PHE A 131 8.53 14.03 -9.41
C PHE A 131 9.27 12.80 -9.98
N PHE A 132 8.79 12.23 -11.09
CA PHE A 132 9.44 11.09 -11.73
C PHE A 132 10.77 11.45 -12.44
N ARG A 133 10.92 12.67 -12.97
CA ARG A 133 12.20 13.14 -13.57
C ARG A 133 13.26 13.53 -12.53
N GLY A 134 12.87 13.95 -11.32
CA GLY A 134 13.75 14.50 -10.29
C GLY A 134 14.59 13.49 -9.49
N GLY A 135 14.68 12.21 -9.91
CA GLY A 135 15.47 11.19 -9.20
C GLY A 135 14.78 9.81 -9.06
N PHE A 136 13.58 9.65 -9.62
CA PHE A 136 12.75 8.45 -9.51
C PHE A 136 12.88 7.49 -10.70
N ALA A 137 14.04 7.47 -11.38
CA ALA A 137 14.31 6.64 -12.55
C ALA A 137 14.14 5.12 -12.31
N GLY A 138 13.98 4.66 -11.06
CA GLY A 138 13.66 3.27 -10.71
C GLY A 138 12.19 2.85 -10.92
N GLY A 139 11.29 3.78 -11.26
CA GLY A 139 9.85 3.51 -11.47
C GLY A 139 9.45 3.04 -12.88
N GLY A 140 10.41 2.58 -13.69
CA GLY A 140 10.27 2.43 -15.16
C GLY A 140 9.06 1.63 -15.69
N GLY A 141 8.41 0.79 -14.87
CA GLY A 141 7.15 0.15 -15.27
C GLY A 141 5.93 1.07 -15.18
N PHE A 142 5.87 1.88 -14.11
CA PHE A 142 4.72 2.74 -13.79
C PHE A 142 4.86 4.15 -14.39
N SER A 143 6.07 4.63 -14.64
CA SER A 143 6.29 5.96 -15.25
C SER A 143 6.10 5.97 -16.78
N ASN A 144 6.18 4.81 -17.43
CA ASN A 144 6.33 4.74 -18.89
C ASN A 144 5.03 4.49 -19.65
N THR A 145 3.99 3.96 -19.00
CA THR A 145 2.68 3.72 -19.64
C THR A 145 1.61 4.69 -19.12
N PRO A 146 0.64 5.11 -19.95
CA PRO A 146 -0.48 5.95 -19.49
C PRO A 146 -1.23 5.33 -18.29
N GLN A 147 -1.45 4.02 -18.33
CA GLN A 147 -2.11 3.26 -17.26
C GLN A 147 -1.25 3.23 -15.98
N GLY A 148 0.06 3.03 -16.12
CA GLY A 148 1.01 3.10 -15.01
C GLY A 148 1.04 4.48 -14.34
N LYS A 149 0.98 5.55 -15.15
CA LYS A 149 0.94 6.94 -14.65
C LYS A 149 -0.34 7.21 -13.86
N VAL A 150 -1.50 6.79 -14.39
CA VAL A 150 -2.79 6.91 -13.70
C VAL A 150 -2.77 6.15 -12.37
N LEU A 151 -2.24 4.93 -12.36
CA LEU A 151 -2.14 4.13 -11.15
C LEU A 151 -1.16 4.73 -10.12
N ALA A 152 -0.03 5.29 -10.58
CA ALA A 152 0.90 5.99 -9.71
C ALA A 152 0.30 7.26 -9.12
N ALA A 153 -0.46 8.02 -9.93
CA ALA A 153 -1.21 9.19 -9.50
C ALA A 153 -2.16 8.84 -8.36
N SER A 154 -2.97 7.80 -8.54
CA SER A 154 -3.96 7.40 -7.54
C SER A 154 -3.29 6.92 -6.25
N PHE A 155 -2.17 6.20 -6.33
CA PHE A 155 -1.42 5.79 -5.14
C PHE A 155 -0.74 6.96 -4.41
N MET A 156 -0.26 7.97 -5.14
CA MET A 156 0.24 9.20 -4.52
C MET A 156 -0.88 9.97 -3.82
N ASP A 157 -2.03 10.11 -4.47
CA ASP A 157 -3.20 10.77 -3.89
C ASP A 157 -3.69 10.04 -2.63
N SER A 158 -3.88 8.72 -2.70
CA SER A 158 -4.30 7.91 -1.54
C SER A 158 -3.27 7.96 -0.41
N TYR A 159 -1.97 7.97 -0.70
CA TYR A 159 -0.93 8.17 0.32
C TYR A 159 -1.05 9.54 0.99
N ASN A 160 -1.23 10.61 0.22
CA ASN A 160 -1.38 11.95 0.78
C ASN A 160 -2.65 12.09 1.61
N GLN A 161 -3.75 11.49 1.16
CA GLN A 161 -4.99 11.43 1.92
C GLN A 161 -4.82 10.61 3.20
N LEU A 162 -4.07 9.51 3.15
CA LEU A 162 -3.74 8.71 4.33
C LEU A 162 -2.95 9.54 5.35
N VAL A 163 -1.91 10.26 4.90
CA VAL A 163 -1.11 11.15 5.78
C VAL A 163 -1.99 12.24 6.41
N LYS A 164 -2.90 12.85 5.64
CA LYS A 164 -3.86 13.84 6.17
C LYS A 164 -4.80 13.20 7.20
N SER A 165 -5.35 12.03 6.90
CA SER A 165 -6.24 11.28 7.77
C SER A 165 -5.57 10.93 9.10
N VAL A 166 -4.34 10.42 9.05
CA VAL A 166 -3.57 10.04 10.24
C VAL A 166 -3.12 11.26 11.06
N ARG A 167 -2.79 12.39 10.43
CA ARG A 167 -2.48 13.64 11.17
C ARG A 167 -3.67 14.17 11.95
N ASN A 168 -4.88 13.96 11.43
CA ASN A 168 -6.12 14.37 12.09
C ASN A 168 -6.74 13.24 12.91
N TYR A 169 -6.10 12.07 12.98
CA TYR A 169 -6.63 10.92 13.70
C TYR A 169 -6.61 11.18 15.20
N GLN A 170 -7.77 11.05 15.81
CA GLN A 170 -7.92 10.95 17.26
C GLN A 170 -8.31 9.50 17.57
N ALA A 171 -7.55 8.87 18.47
CA ALA A 171 -7.87 7.52 18.93
C ALA A 171 -9.29 7.52 19.51
N GLN A 172 -10.14 6.63 19.02
CA GLN A 172 -11.48 6.46 19.56
C GLN A 172 -11.37 5.94 20.99
N ALA A 173 -11.57 6.84 21.96
CA ALA A 173 -11.72 6.49 23.36
C ALA A 173 -13.13 5.94 23.56
N VAL A 174 -13.24 4.61 23.58
CA VAL A 174 -14.48 3.95 24.03
C VAL A 174 -14.36 3.78 25.54
N ASP A 175 -15.39 4.22 26.27
CA ASP A 175 -15.46 4.00 27.71
C ASP A 175 -15.43 2.49 27.99
N GLY A 176 -14.47 2.06 28.81
CA GLY A 176 -14.18 0.64 29.02
C GLY A 176 -13.20 0.00 28.03
N GLY A 177 -12.74 0.67 26.97
CA GLY A 177 -11.72 0.20 26.03
C GLY A 177 -12.27 -0.42 24.73
N LEU A 178 -11.53 -0.25 23.63
CA LEU A 178 -11.89 -0.81 22.31
C LEU A 178 -11.93 -2.35 22.37
N GLY A 179 -12.97 -2.96 21.80
CA GLY A 179 -13.14 -4.42 21.75
C GLY A 179 -13.91 -5.05 22.92
N ASN A 180 -14.29 -4.27 23.94
CA ASN A 180 -15.03 -4.78 25.11
C ASN A 180 -16.55 -4.84 24.95
N GLY A 181 -17.04 -4.79 23.70
CA GLY A 181 -18.46 -4.96 23.35
C GLY A 181 -19.37 -3.88 23.94
N GLY A 182 -19.67 -2.83 23.18
CA GLY A 182 -20.60 -1.81 23.65
C GLY A 182 -20.84 -0.66 22.68
N THR A 183 -22.13 -0.42 22.44
CA THR A 183 -22.75 0.81 21.90
C THR A 183 -22.43 1.23 20.47
N LEU A 184 -22.54 0.33 19.50
CA LEU A 184 -22.82 0.78 18.14
C LEU A 184 -24.31 1.18 18.07
N LYS A 185 -24.61 2.46 18.28
CA LYS A 185 -25.92 3.02 17.89
C LYS A 185 -25.89 3.26 16.38
N THR A 186 -26.48 2.34 15.62
CA THR A 186 -26.82 2.59 14.22
C THR A 186 -28.02 3.53 14.18
N ASN A 187 -27.91 4.66 13.48
CA ASN A 187 -29.07 5.44 13.06
C ASN A 187 -29.71 4.79 11.84
#